data_AF-A0A428GKH5-F1
#
_entry.id   AF-A0A428GKH5-F1
#
_cell.length_a   1.000
_cell.length_b   1.000
_cell.length_c   1.000
_cell.angle_alpha   90.00
_cell.angle_beta   90.00
_cell.angle_gamma   90.00
#
_symmetry.space_group_name_H-M   'P 1'
#
loop_
_entity.id
_entity.type
_entity.pdbx_description
1 polymer ?
#
loop_
_entity_poly.entity_id
_entity_poly.type
_entity_poly.pdbx_seq_one_letter_code
_entity_poly.pdbx_strand_id
1 'polypeptide(L)'
;MITFKSLLFLGNFQEQDIFYHFESGKLYSYSYKPDKVWDIKWAVLASGLVLTNLLSSIGFLTFSNSFVKYGLLISMIFTIVLLVEWALKLKHDQELISFNPSNYFGWSDFIKKCKNNLLFLSLTGIVFSVMTFQFLLTYLQEANLYNYILFSLFFPVSYFLTFKVRPIKRFLMLKKLSEEISNT
;
A
#
# COMPACT_ATOMS: atom_id res chain seq x y z
N MET A 1 -13.01 -21.49 9.87
CA MET A 1 -12.08 -21.12 8.78
C MET A 1 -11.78 -19.64 8.94
N ILE A 2 -10.53 -19.26 9.21
CA ILE A 2 -10.16 -17.85 9.41
C ILE A 2 -10.22 -17.15 8.06
N THR A 3 -11.10 -16.18 7.90
CA THR A 3 -11.19 -15.42 6.66
C THR A 3 -10.11 -14.33 6.62
N PHE A 4 -9.38 -14.21 5.51
CA PHE A 4 -8.36 -13.16 5.31
C PHE A 4 -8.84 -11.72 5.59
N LYS A 5 -10.15 -11.45 5.50
CA LYS A 5 -10.74 -10.14 5.78
C LYS A 5 -10.49 -9.61 7.20
N SER A 6 -10.35 -10.50 8.19
CA SER A 6 -10.14 -10.15 9.60
C SER A 6 -8.65 -10.13 10.00
N LEU A 7 -7.75 -10.47 9.07
CA LEU A 7 -6.31 -10.44 9.29
C LEU A 7 -5.75 -9.06 8.93
N LEU A 8 -4.86 -8.58 9.80
CA LEU A 8 -4.16 -7.32 9.63
C LEU A 8 -2.66 -7.61 9.58
N PHE A 9 -2.03 -7.27 8.47
CA PHE A 9 -0.57 -7.35 8.35
C PHE A 9 0.10 -6.36 9.32
N LEU A 10 1.05 -6.82 10.12
CA LEU A 10 1.90 -5.98 10.98
C LEU A 10 3.15 -5.51 10.26
N GLY A 11 3.81 -6.42 9.55
CA GLY A 11 5.16 -6.25 9.10
C GLY A 11 5.86 -7.59 8.94
N ASN A 12 7.08 -7.51 8.44
CA ASN A 12 7.96 -8.66 8.28
C ASN A 12 8.88 -8.75 9.50
N PHE A 13 8.85 -9.89 10.20
CA PHE A 13 9.69 -10.19 11.35
C PHE A 13 10.47 -11.47 11.07
N GLN A 14 11.80 -11.37 11.03
CA GLN A 14 12.69 -12.49 10.72
C GLN A 14 12.26 -13.25 9.44
N GLU A 15 12.04 -12.50 8.36
CA GLU A 15 11.61 -13.02 7.05
C GLU A 15 10.19 -13.61 7.01
N GLN A 16 9.46 -13.59 8.13
CA GLN A 16 8.08 -14.03 8.19
C GLN A 16 7.12 -12.83 8.20
N ASP A 17 6.12 -12.88 7.32
CA ASP A 17 5.03 -11.93 7.33
C ASP A 17 4.08 -12.24 8.49
N ILE A 18 3.95 -11.30 9.41
CA ILE A 18 3.13 -11.47 10.62
C ILE A 18 1.77 -10.79 10.42
N PHE A 19 0.72 -11.56 10.70
CA PHE A 19 -0.66 -11.14 10.66
C PHE A 19 -1.30 -11.24 12.04
N TYR A 20 -2.14 -10.28 12.37
CA TYR A 20 -2.95 -10.32 13.58
C TYR A 20 -4.41 -10.52 13.22
N HIS A 21 -5.04 -11.44 13.94
CA HIS A 21 -6.47 -11.67 13.85
C HIS A 21 -7.19 -10.92 14.97
N PHE A 22 -7.99 -9.90 14.63
CA PHE A 22 -8.64 -9.05 15.63
C PHE A 22 -9.60 -9.80 16.55
N GLU A 23 -10.39 -10.73 16.01
CA GLU A 23 -11.42 -11.43 16.76
C GLU A 23 -10.83 -12.45 17.74
N SER A 24 -9.79 -13.18 17.32
CA SER A 24 -9.16 -14.18 18.18
C SER A 24 -8.00 -13.64 19.01
N GLY A 25 -7.51 -12.44 18.72
CA GLY A 25 -6.32 -11.85 19.34
C GLY A 25 -5.02 -12.61 19.08
N LYS A 26 -4.99 -13.53 18.10
CA LYS A 26 -3.84 -14.40 17.83
C LYS A 26 -3.01 -13.86 16.67
N LEU A 27 -1.71 -14.14 16.73
CA LEU A 27 -0.77 -13.88 15.65
C LEU A 27 -0.69 -15.10 14.74
N TYR A 28 -0.58 -14.84 13.46
CA TYR A 28 -0.41 -15.84 12.41
C TYR A 28 0.74 -15.43 11.53
N SER A 29 1.44 -16.41 10.98
CA SER A 29 2.38 -16.21 9.87
C SER A 29 2.01 -17.14 8.74
N TYR A 30 2.47 -16.82 7.54
CA TYR A 30 2.33 -17.77 6.43
C TYR A 30 3.28 -18.95 6.63
N SER A 31 2.75 -20.16 6.40
CA SER A 31 3.59 -21.30 6.07
C SER A 31 4.24 -21.01 4.73
N TYR A 32 5.52 -20.62 4.73
CA TYR A 32 6.26 -20.47 3.49
C TYR A 32 6.43 -21.85 2.84
N LYS A 33 5.52 -22.21 1.93
CA LYS A 33 5.86 -23.13 0.84
C LYS A 33 6.46 -22.28 -0.27
N PRO A 34 7.70 -22.52 -0.69
CA PRO A 34 8.37 -21.74 -1.72
C PRO A 34 7.75 -22.11 -3.07
N ASP A 35 6.57 -21.58 -3.37
CA ASP A 35 5.96 -21.75 -4.69
C ASP A 35 6.07 -20.47 -5.50
N LYS A 36 6.65 -20.67 -6.69
CA LYS A 36 6.93 -19.71 -7.77
C LYS A 36 6.47 -18.29 -7.47
N VAL A 37 7.41 -17.50 -6.94
CA VAL A 37 7.40 -16.04 -7.03
C VAL A 37 7.14 -15.72 -8.50
N TRP A 38 5.93 -15.26 -8.81
CA TRP A 38 5.69 -14.61 -10.09
C TRP A 38 6.68 -13.46 -10.16
N ASP A 39 7.66 -13.58 -11.06
CA ASP A 39 8.74 -12.61 -11.15
C ASP A 39 8.12 -11.29 -11.60
N ILE A 40 7.86 -10.40 -10.64
CA ILE A 40 7.22 -9.09 -10.82
C ILE A 40 7.87 -8.32 -11.96
N LYS A 41 9.16 -8.61 -12.23
CA LYS A 41 9.91 -8.16 -13.39
C LYS A 41 9.16 -8.39 -14.71
N TRP A 42 8.56 -9.55 -14.94
CA TRP A 42 7.80 -9.84 -16.17
C TRP A 42 6.49 -9.08 -16.27
N ALA A 43 5.77 -8.88 -15.16
CA ALA A 43 4.55 -8.08 -15.15
C ALA A 43 4.86 -6.59 -15.41
N VAL A 44 5.91 -6.07 -14.78
CA VAL A 44 6.39 -4.69 -15.00
C VAL A 44 6.88 -4.52 -16.44
N LEU A 45 7.70 -5.43 -16.97
CA LEU A 45 8.19 -5.39 -18.35
C LEU A 45 7.06 -5.49 -19.38
N ALA A 46 6.10 -6.40 -19.18
CA ALA A 46 4.95 -6.53 -20.07
C ALA A 46 4.07 -5.27 -20.04
N SER A 47 3.83 -4.70 -18.86
CA SER A 47 3.08 -3.44 -18.74
C SER A 47 3.80 -2.26 -19.40
N GLY A 48 5.13 -2.17 -19.28
CA GLY A 48 5.96 -1.15 -19.94
C GLY A 48 5.96 -1.29 -21.47
N LEU A 49 6.03 -2.50 -22.00
CA LEU A 49 5.95 -2.76 -23.45
C LEU A 49 4.57 -2.40 -24.03
N VAL A 50 3.49 -2.74 -23.32
CA VAL A 50 2.12 -2.35 -23.71
C VAL A 50 1.97 -0.83 -23.66
N LEU A 51 2.53 -0.17 -22.66
CA LEU A 51 2.53 1.30 -22.53
C LEU A 51 3.26 1.98 -23.70
N THR A 52 4.41 1.46 -24.09
CA THR A 52 5.22 2.04 -25.17
C THR A 52 4.51 1.92 -26.52
N ASN A 53 3.81 0.81 -26.75
CA ASN A 53 2.99 0.58 -27.96
C ASN A 53 1.68 1.39 -27.98
N LEU A 54 1.06 1.62 -26.82
CA LEU A 54 -0.11 2.51 -26.73
C LEU A 54 0.29 3.98 -26.99
N LEU A 55 1.41 4.44 -26.43
CA LEU A 55 1.91 5.80 -26.64
C LEU A 55 2.29 6.07 -28.10
N SER A 56 2.85 5.07 -28.79
CA SER A 56 3.19 5.18 -30.21
C SER A 56 1.96 5.14 -31.13
N SER A 57 0.96 4.30 -30.83
CA SER A 57 -0.27 4.17 -31.62
C SER A 57 -1.25 5.34 -31.46
N ILE A 58 -1.30 5.96 -30.28
CA ILE A 58 -2.20 7.09 -30.00
C ILE A 58 -1.61 8.41 -30.54
N GLY A 59 -0.34 8.43 -30.95
CA GLY A 59 0.32 9.66 -31.38
C GLY A 59 0.42 10.65 -30.22
N PHE A 60 0.96 10.24 -29.07
CA PHE A 60 1.07 11.10 -27.89
C PHE A 60 1.70 12.49 -28.16
N LEU A 61 2.55 12.60 -29.18
CA LEU A 61 3.17 13.84 -29.64
C LEU A 61 2.27 14.71 -30.54
N THR A 62 1.19 14.19 -31.13
CA THR A 62 0.29 14.93 -32.03
C THR A 62 -0.83 15.67 -31.31
N PHE A 63 -1.07 15.39 -30.02
CA PHE A 63 -2.01 16.17 -29.21
C PHE A 63 -1.42 17.53 -28.84
N SER A 64 -1.99 18.59 -29.42
CA SER A 64 -1.66 19.99 -29.10
C SER A 64 -2.24 20.42 -27.74
N ASN A 65 -3.34 19.80 -27.31
CA ASN A 65 -3.97 20.12 -26.04
C ASN A 65 -3.26 19.43 -24.87
N SER A 66 -2.50 20.23 -24.10
CA SER A 66 -1.78 19.80 -22.91
C SER A 66 -2.67 19.07 -21.88
N PHE A 67 -3.94 19.47 -21.73
CA PHE A 67 -4.86 18.83 -20.79
C PHE A 67 -5.11 17.36 -21.16
N VAL A 68 -5.42 17.10 -22.43
CA VAL A 68 -5.70 15.74 -22.94
C VAL A 68 -4.44 14.88 -22.88
N LYS A 69 -3.29 15.46 -23.23
CA LYS A 69 -1.99 14.79 -23.21
C LYS A 69 -1.62 14.29 -21.82
N TYR A 70 -1.65 15.16 -20.80
CA TYR A 70 -1.30 14.77 -19.44
C TYR A 70 -2.40 13.95 -18.75
N GLY A 71 -3.68 14.18 -19.07
CA GLY A 71 -4.80 13.38 -18.57
C GLY A 71 -4.71 11.91 -19.00
N LEU A 72 -4.36 11.65 -20.27
CA LEU A 72 -4.12 10.29 -20.77
C LEU A 72 -2.94 9.61 -20.07
N LEU A 73 -1.85 10.35 -19.85
CA LEU A 73 -0.65 9.82 -19.20
C LEU A 73 -0.94 9.42 -17.74
N ILE A 74 -1.70 10.25 -17.01
CA ILE A 74 -2.13 9.95 -15.63
C ILE A 74 -3.07 8.74 -15.61
N SER A 75 -4.06 8.67 -16.50
CA SER A 75 -4.99 7.54 -16.60
C SER A 75 -4.28 6.22 -16.90
N MET A 76 -3.25 6.25 -17.75
CA MET A 76 -2.42 5.10 -18.07
C MET A 76 -1.57 4.63 -16.89
N ILE A 77 -0.92 5.56 -16.17
CA ILE A 77 -0.19 5.23 -14.93
C ILE A 77 -1.13 4.58 -13.92
N PHE A 78 -2.33 5.13 -13.75
CA PHE A 78 -3.34 4.57 -12.86
C PHE A 78 -3.75 3.15 -13.27
N THR A 79 -3.92 2.90 -14.57
CA THR A 79 -4.26 1.59 -15.10
C THR A 79 -3.14 0.57 -14.86
N ILE A 80 -1.88 0.98 -14.98
CA ILE A 80 -0.72 0.12 -14.65
C ILE A 80 -0.71 -0.19 -13.15
N VAL A 81 -0.92 0.81 -12.29
CA VAL A 81 -1.01 0.59 -10.84
C VAL A 81 -2.13 -0.40 -10.51
N LEU A 82 -3.29 -0.27 -11.15
CA LEU A 82 -4.42 -1.20 -10.98
C LEU A 82 -4.12 -2.61 -11.52
N LEU A 83 -3.44 -2.72 -12.67
CA LEU A 83 -3.02 -4.01 -13.24
C LEU A 83 -1.97 -4.69 -12.38
N VAL A 84 -1.03 -3.93 -11.81
CA VAL A 84 -0.04 -4.43 -10.86
C VAL A 84 -0.74 -4.83 -9.56
N GLU A 85 -1.66 -4.03 -9.01
CA GLU A 85 -2.46 -4.45 -7.84
C GLU A 85 -3.28 -5.71 -8.13
N TRP A 86 -3.83 -5.86 -9.33
CA TRP A 86 -4.58 -7.05 -9.74
C TRP A 86 -3.69 -8.27 -9.93
N ALA A 87 -2.52 -8.12 -10.57
CA ALA A 87 -1.54 -9.18 -10.75
C ALA A 87 -0.87 -9.59 -9.41
N LEU A 88 -0.66 -8.63 -8.51
CA LEU A 88 -0.18 -8.85 -7.14
C LEU A 88 -1.29 -9.37 -6.20
N LYS A 89 -2.55 -9.39 -6.65
CA LYS A 89 -3.65 -10.11 -5.98
C LYS A 89 -3.47 -11.61 -6.20
N LEU A 90 -2.30 -12.11 -5.84
CA LEU A 90 -1.96 -13.51 -5.81
C LEU A 90 -2.99 -14.21 -4.93
N LYS A 91 -3.74 -15.12 -5.56
CA LYS A 91 -4.36 -16.25 -4.88
C LYS A 91 -3.24 -17.00 -4.16
N HIS A 92 -2.99 -16.65 -2.92
CA HIS A 92 -2.17 -17.43 -2.02
C HIS A 92 -3.16 -18.19 -1.13
N ASP A 93 -3.45 -19.42 -1.51
CA ASP A 93 -3.92 -20.45 -0.57
C ASP A 93 -2.74 -20.83 0.35
N GLN A 94 -2.17 -19.83 1.02
CA GLN A 94 -1.11 -20.01 1.99
C GLN A 94 -1.77 -20.37 3.32
N GLU A 95 -1.44 -21.56 3.82
CA GLU A 95 -1.89 -22.00 5.14
C GLU A 95 -1.31 -21.06 6.20
N LEU A 96 -2.20 -20.46 6.99
CA LEU A 96 -1.85 -19.63 8.12
C LEU A 96 -1.51 -20.53 9.31
N ILE A 97 -0.31 -20.38 9.84
CA ILE A 97 0.15 -21.07 11.05
C ILE A 97 0.09 -20.09 12.22
N SER A 98 -0.30 -20.55 13.40
CA SER A 98 -0.24 -19.73 14.62
C SER A 98 1.21 -19.36 14.94
N PHE A 99 1.47 -18.06 15.08
CA PHE A 99 2.78 -17.54 15.44
C PHE A 99 2.83 -17.27 16.95
N ASN A 100 3.85 -17.80 17.63
CA ASN A 100 4.08 -17.53 19.04
C ASN A 100 5.33 -16.64 19.22
N PRO A 101 5.17 -15.36 19.62
CA PRO A 101 6.29 -14.43 19.76
C PRO A 101 7.25 -14.76 20.90
N SER A 102 6.85 -15.54 21.91
CA SER A 102 7.74 -15.93 23.03
C SER A 102 8.94 -16.76 22.58
N ASN A 103 8.86 -17.38 21.41
CA ASN A 103 9.89 -18.24 20.87
C ASN A 103 11.00 -17.46 20.15
N TYR A 104 10.87 -16.13 20.03
CA TYR A 104 11.76 -15.31 19.22
C TYR A 104 12.30 -14.10 19.98
N PHE A 105 13.61 -13.90 19.93
CA PHE A 105 14.26 -12.70 20.46
C PHE A 105 13.99 -11.47 19.58
N GLY A 106 13.89 -10.29 20.21
CA GLY A 106 13.70 -9.01 19.51
C GLY A 106 12.26 -8.66 19.16
N TRP A 107 11.28 -9.42 19.64
CA TRP A 107 9.86 -9.13 19.42
C TRP A 107 9.43 -7.76 19.94
N SER A 108 9.90 -7.36 21.13
CA SER A 108 9.60 -6.06 21.72
C SER A 108 10.12 -4.89 20.87
N ASP A 109 11.34 -5.02 20.33
CA ASP A 109 11.94 -4.02 19.46
C ASP A 109 11.25 -3.96 18.09
N PHE A 110 10.80 -5.10 17.56
CA PHE A 110 9.95 -5.14 16.38
C PHE A 110 8.65 -4.37 16.58
N ILE A 111 7.94 -4.58 17.70
CA ILE A 111 6.70 -3.85 18.01
C ILE A 111 6.95 -2.34 18.13
N LYS A 112 8.05 -1.94 18.80
CA LYS A 112 8.46 -0.51 18.87
C LYS A 112 8.72 0.06 17.48
N LYS A 113 9.44 -0.66 16.61
CA LYS A 113 9.72 -0.25 15.23
C LYS A 113 8.45 -0.11 14.42
N CYS A 114 7.53 -1.07 14.51
CA CYS A 114 6.22 -1.01 13.86
C CYS A 114 5.40 0.20 14.33
N LYS A 115 5.43 0.52 15.63
CA LYS A 115 4.74 1.70 16.19
C LYS A 115 5.33 3.00 15.65
N ASN A 116 6.65 3.15 15.63
CA ASN A 116 7.30 4.33 15.06
C ASN A 116 7.04 4.48 13.56
N ASN A 117 7.15 3.39 12.81
CA ASN A 117 6.85 3.41 11.37
C ASN A 117 5.39 3.79 11.10
N LEU A 118 4.46 3.29 11.90
CA LEU A 118 3.05 3.63 11.79
C LEU A 118 2.79 5.12 12.07
N LEU A 119 3.45 5.69 13.09
CA LEU A 119 3.37 7.12 13.40
C LEU A 119 3.91 7.95 12.23
N PHE A 120 5.08 7.58 11.71
CA PHE A 120 5.68 8.25 10.55
C PHE A 120 4.77 8.19 9.31
N LEU A 121 4.22 7.01 9.00
CA LEU A 121 3.26 6.82 7.91
C LEU A 121 2.00 7.66 8.09
N SER A 122 1.48 7.74 9.32
CA SER A 122 0.27 8.52 9.63
C SER A 122 0.52 10.02 9.47
N LEU A 123 1.65 10.53 9.99
CA LEU A 123 2.05 11.93 9.83
C LEU A 123 2.26 12.28 8.36
N THR A 124 2.98 11.43 7.63
CA THR A 124 3.18 11.61 6.19
C THR A 124 1.84 11.61 5.44
N GLY A 125 0.94 10.68 5.77
CA GLY A 125 -0.40 10.64 5.19
C GLY A 125 -1.20 11.93 5.41
N ILE A 126 -1.15 12.49 6.63
CA ILE A 126 -1.82 13.76 6.95
C ILE A 126 -1.24 14.90 6.12
N VAL A 127 0.09 15.04 6.07
CA VAL A 127 0.76 16.09 5.30
C VAL A 127 0.37 16.00 3.82
N PHE A 128 0.44 14.80 3.24
CA PHE A 128 0.04 14.57 1.85
C PHE A 128 -1.45 14.86 1.62
N SER A 129 -2.33 14.55 2.58
CA SER A 129 -3.76 14.87 2.49
C SER A 129 -4.01 16.37 2.49
N VAL A 130 -3.32 17.14 3.34
CA VAL A 130 -3.42 18.60 3.38
C VAL A 130 -2.94 19.20 2.06
N MET A 131 -1.77 18.77 1.56
CA MET A 131 -1.25 19.21 0.26
C MET A 131 -2.20 18.88 -0.89
N THR A 132 -2.77 17.68 -0.89
CA THR A 132 -3.76 17.26 -1.90
C THR A 132 -4.96 18.19 -1.89
N PHE A 133 -5.50 18.51 -0.71
CA PHE A 133 -6.64 19.43 -0.59
C PHE A 133 -6.29 20.84 -1.05
N GLN A 134 -5.08 21.31 -0.75
CA GLN A 134 -4.60 22.61 -1.20
C GLN A 134 -4.47 22.67 -2.74
N PHE A 135 -3.90 21.64 -3.38
CA PHE A 135 -3.86 21.58 -4.85
C PHE A 135 -5.26 21.57 -5.48
N LEU A 136 -6.22 20.87 -4.87
CA LEU A 136 -7.61 20.90 -5.33
C LEU A 136 -8.21 22.31 -5.22
N LEU A 137 -8.06 22.97 -4.07
CA LEU A 137 -8.55 24.34 -3.87
C LEU A 137 -7.95 25.32 -4.88
N THR A 138 -6.63 25.29 -5.06
CA THR A 138 -5.96 26.18 -6.01
C THR A 138 -6.36 25.87 -7.45
N TYR A 139 -6.58 24.60 -7.81
CA TYR A 139 -7.17 24.26 -9.10
C TYR A 139 -8.57 24.85 -9.29
N LEU A 140 -9.44 24.74 -8.28
CA LEU A 140 -10.81 25.28 -8.36
C LEU A 140 -10.85 26.82 -8.47
N GLN A 141 -9.86 27.51 -7.87
CA GLN A 141 -9.78 28.97 -7.91
C GLN A 141 -9.12 29.51 -9.19
N GLU A 142 -8.02 28.89 -9.62
CA GLU A 142 -7.19 29.42 -10.71
C GLU A 142 -7.38 28.67 -12.04
N ALA A 143 -8.18 27.60 -12.06
CA ALA A 143 -8.33 26.68 -13.19
C ALA A 143 -6.98 26.17 -13.75
N ASN A 144 -5.96 26.09 -12.90
CA ASN A 144 -4.58 25.81 -13.29
C ASN A 144 -4.33 24.30 -13.45
N LEU A 145 -4.04 23.87 -14.68
CA LEU A 145 -3.76 22.47 -15.04
C LEU A 145 -2.63 21.83 -14.21
N TYR A 146 -1.61 22.60 -13.82
CA TYR A 146 -0.52 22.09 -12.99
C TYR A 146 -1.03 21.58 -11.64
N ASN A 147 -1.93 22.33 -10.99
CA ASN A 147 -2.51 21.95 -9.71
C ASN A 147 -3.45 20.74 -9.85
N TYR A 148 -4.13 20.59 -11.00
CA TYR A 148 -4.92 19.39 -11.29
C TYR A 148 -4.04 18.13 -11.41
N ILE A 149 -2.88 18.23 -12.07
CA ILE A 149 -1.92 17.13 -12.19
C ILE A 149 -1.37 16.75 -10.81
N LEU A 150 -0.97 17.73 -9.99
CA LEU A 150 -0.47 17.48 -8.64
C LEU A 150 -1.54 16.87 -7.73
N PHE A 151 -2.77 17.38 -7.77
CA PHE A 151 -3.90 16.77 -7.07
C PHE A 151 -4.08 15.30 -7.47
N SER A 152 -4.09 15.00 -8.78
CA SER A 152 -4.29 13.65 -9.31
C SER A 152 -3.18 12.68 -8.91
N LEU A 153 -1.94 13.16 -8.74
CA LEU A 153 -0.79 12.35 -8.30
C LEU A 153 -0.74 12.15 -6.78
N PHE A 154 -1.11 13.17 -5.99
CA PHE A 154 -1.01 13.13 -4.54
C PHE A 154 -2.25 12.54 -3.86
N PHE A 155 -3.42 12.61 -4.50
CA PHE A 155 -4.66 12.03 -3.98
C PHE A 155 -4.59 10.52 -3.71
N PRO A 156 -4.04 9.68 -4.62
CA PRO A 156 -3.92 8.25 -4.36
C PRO A 156 -2.93 7.98 -3.22
N VAL A 157 -1.78 8.66 -3.21
CA VAL A 157 -0.76 8.49 -2.16
C VAL A 157 -1.33 8.86 -0.79
N SER A 158 -2.00 10.01 -0.69
CA SER A 158 -2.63 10.44 0.56
C SER A 158 -3.72 9.47 1.02
N TYR A 159 -4.60 9.02 0.11
CA TYR A 159 -5.65 8.05 0.41
C TYR A 159 -5.09 6.72 0.95
N PHE A 160 -4.03 6.20 0.33
CA PHE A 160 -3.42 4.95 0.76
C PHE A 160 -2.83 5.07 2.16
N LEU A 161 -2.05 6.13 2.41
CA LEU A 161 -1.37 6.35 3.69
C LEU A 161 -2.33 6.62 4.84
N THR A 162 -3.45 7.30 4.58
CA THR A 162 -4.43 7.69 5.61
C THR A 162 -5.50 6.61 5.85
N PHE A 163 -6.03 5.99 4.80
CA PHE A 163 -7.20 5.10 4.92
C PHE A 163 -6.86 3.63 4.66
N LYS A 164 -6.17 3.30 3.56
CA LYS A 164 -5.95 1.89 3.16
C LYS A 164 -5.07 1.14 4.15
N VAL A 165 -4.07 1.81 4.73
CA VAL A 165 -3.18 1.25 5.77
C VAL A 165 -3.89 0.99 7.10
N ARG A 166 -5.14 1.45 7.27
CA ARG A 166 -5.95 1.31 8.50
C ARG A 166 -5.16 1.68 9.77
N PRO A 167 -4.58 2.89 9.83
CA PRO A 167 -3.59 3.24 10.85
C PRO A 167 -4.15 3.15 12.27
N ILE A 168 -5.40 3.55 12.49
CA ILE A 168 -6.06 3.46 13.79
C ILE A 168 -6.16 2.01 14.27
N LYS A 169 -6.59 1.08 13.39
CA LYS A 169 -6.69 -0.34 13.74
C LYS A 169 -5.31 -0.90 14.08
N ARG A 170 -4.29 -0.61 13.26
CA ARG A 170 -2.89 -1.00 13.53
C ARG A 170 -2.38 -0.45 14.85
N PHE A 171 -2.70 0.81 15.17
CA PHE A 171 -2.24 1.44 16.41
C PHE A 171 -2.83 0.79 17.65
N LEU A 172 -4.15 0.59 17.70
CA LEU A 172 -4.83 -0.09 18.81
C LEU A 172 -4.27 -1.50 19.04
N MET A 173 -3.99 -2.19 17.95
CA MET A 173 -3.46 -3.53 17.94
C MET A 173 -2.01 -3.60 18.46
N LEU A 174 -1.13 -2.72 17.98
CA LEU A 174 0.24 -2.61 18.49
C LEU A 174 0.28 -2.17 19.96
N LYS A 175 -0.67 -1.32 20.39
CA LYS A 175 -0.82 -0.94 21.80
C LYS A 175 -1.14 -2.17 22.65
N LYS A 176 -2.12 -2.98 22.25
CA LYS A 176 -2.49 -4.21 22.95
C LYS A 176 -1.32 -5.21 23.04
N LEU A 177 -0.61 -5.44 21.93
CA LEU A 177 0.58 -6.31 21.95
C LEU A 177 1.69 -5.77 22.85
N SER A 178 1.88 -4.45 22.90
CA SER A 178 2.86 -3.83 23.79
C SER A 178 2.50 -4.01 25.27
N GLU A 179 1.21 -3.95 25.62
CA GLU A 179 0.71 -4.17 26.99
C GLU A 179 0.87 -5.64 27.41
N GLU A 180 0.63 -6.59 26.50
CA GLU A 180 0.86 -8.02 26.73
C GLU A 180 2.33 -8.31 27.03
N ILE A 181 3.27 -7.68 26.31
CA ILE A 181 4.72 -7.84 26.54
C ILE A 181 5.15 -7.23 27.88
N SER A 182 4.56 -6.10 28.32
CA SER A 182 4.94 -5.47 29.59
C SER A 182 4.41 -6.20 30.83
N ASN A 183 3.43 -7.09 30.66
CA ASN A 183 2.81 -7.86 31.73
C ASN A 183 3.40 -9.29 31.88
N THR A 184 4.32 -9.67 31.01
CA THR A 184 5.14 -10.91 31.06
C THR A 184 6.54 -10.61 31.54
#